data_AF-A0A6A4NK34-F1
#
_entry.id   AF-A0A6A4NK34-F1
#
_cell.length_a   1.000
_cell.length_b   1.000
_cell.length_c   1.000
_cell.angle_alpha   90.00
_cell.angle_beta   90.00
_cell.angle_gamma   90.00
#
_symmetry.space_group_name_H-M   'P 1'
#
loop_
_entity.id
_entity.type
_entity.pdbx_description
1 polymer ?
#
loop_
_entity_poly.entity_id
_entity_poly.type
_entity_poly.pdbx_seq_one_letter_code
_entity_poly.pdbx_strand_id
1 'polypeptide(L)'
;MRNSKDDKEVETGSVVVEKVGGRSSVTSCLSRYPLKFVIPRKVGSSKTDVVWVYALTYGGGIVSGDHILCKFSVEDACTMVLTTQASTKVYKSEGSKVSQQILEARVGSNALLAIIPDPVTCFSTARYYQKQILSVSSDSNLVIVDWITSGRYESGEKWDFDLYRSTNNIFLEDGQPLFLDTILLDKEKMGSIQEHMQDYQVIAMIILLGPKMQCVQNLVQDHVKKLMSEQLQLSPAALRHQRDKADHSMSKPSFVASCSVFGPKKIGLVVRVAAMTTESVYMFLRHQLAPLEVMLGVPPYR
;
A
#
# COMPACT_ATOMS: atom_id res chain seq x y z
N MET A 1 34.31 15.54 -26.40
CA MET A 1 33.29 16.54 -26.01
C MET A 1 31.95 15.99 -26.49
N ARG A 2 31.02 15.47 -25.67
CA ARG A 2 30.54 15.86 -24.34
C ARG A 2 30.57 14.66 -23.37
N ASN A 3 30.99 14.92 -22.14
CA ASN A 3 30.88 14.00 -21.02
C ASN A 3 29.41 13.65 -20.77
N SER A 4 29.10 12.35 -20.70
CA SER A 4 27.96 11.78 -20.00
C SER A 4 28.09 12.16 -18.52
N LYS A 5 27.51 13.30 -18.13
CA LYS A 5 27.26 13.59 -16.73
C LYS A 5 26.18 12.64 -16.25
N ASP A 6 26.44 11.99 -15.13
CA ASP A 6 25.46 11.28 -14.32
C ASP A 6 24.14 12.06 -14.28
N ASP A 7 23.10 11.52 -14.90
CA ASP A 7 21.72 11.84 -14.53
C ASP A 7 21.51 11.23 -13.14
N LYS A 8 22.03 11.92 -12.11
CA LYS A 8 21.59 11.68 -10.74
C LYS A 8 20.11 12.02 -10.73
N GLU A 9 19.26 11.00 -10.70
CA GLU A 9 17.82 11.17 -10.51
C GLU A 9 17.61 12.15 -9.35
N VAL A 10 17.03 13.30 -9.70
CA VAL A 10 16.91 14.41 -8.77
C VAL A 10 15.84 14.03 -7.75
N GLU A 11 16.29 13.81 -6.51
CA GLU A 11 15.41 13.55 -5.37
C GLU A 11 14.30 14.60 -5.30
N THR A 12 13.05 14.13 -5.32
CA THR A 12 11.85 14.96 -5.30
C THR A 12 11.45 15.31 -3.87
N GLY A 13 11.67 14.41 -2.92
CA GLY A 13 11.51 14.73 -1.51
C GLY A 13 12.20 13.77 -0.57
N SER A 14 12.46 14.25 0.64
CA SER A 14 12.91 13.41 1.73
C SER A 14 12.38 13.83 3.08
N VAL A 15 12.26 12.86 3.99
CA VAL A 15 11.96 13.10 5.40
C VAL A 15 12.87 12.24 6.27
N VAL A 16 13.46 12.87 7.29
CA VAL A 16 14.28 12.19 8.31
C VAL A 16 13.59 12.38 9.66
N VAL A 17 13.37 11.27 10.36
CA VAL A 17 12.77 11.24 11.71
C VAL A 17 13.78 10.68 12.69
N GLU A 18 14.12 11.49 13.69
CA GLU A 18 15.11 11.18 14.73
C GLU A 18 14.54 11.39 16.13
N LYS A 19 15.24 10.87 17.14
CA LYS A 19 14.94 11.16 18.54
C LYS A 19 15.48 12.53 18.94
N VAL A 20 14.56 13.45 19.22
CA VAL A 20 14.87 14.77 19.79
C VAL A 20 14.14 14.89 21.12
N GLY A 21 14.88 15.12 22.21
CA GLY A 21 14.30 15.17 23.56
C GLY A 21 13.57 13.89 23.96
N GLY A 22 14.05 12.72 23.49
CA GLY A 22 13.44 11.42 23.75
C GLY A 22 12.21 11.08 22.90
N ARG A 23 11.83 11.95 21.96
CA ARG A 23 10.63 11.80 21.11
C ARG A 23 10.97 11.81 19.63
N SER A 24 10.20 11.05 18.85
CA SER A 24 10.24 11.03 17.39
C SER A 24 9.93 12.43 16.86
N SER A 25 10.85 13.03 16.12
CA SER A 25 10.74 14.38 15.57
C SER A 25 11.30 14.42 14.16
N VAL A 26 10.67 15.19 13.28
CA VAL A 26 11.22 15.45 11.94
C VAL A 26 12.37 16.43 12.06
N THR A 27 13.57 16.01 11.65
CA THR A 27 14.79 16.83 11.69
C THR A 27 15.19 17.32 10.30
N SER A 28 14.76 16.64 9.24
CA SER A 28 14.89 17.10 7.86
C SER A 28 13.61 16.81 7.08
N CYS A 29 13.18 17.77 6.26
CA CYS A 29 12.05 17.61 5.34
C CYS A 29 12.30 18.44 4.08
N LEU A 30 12.53 17.73 2.97
CA LEU A 30 12.62 18.29 1.63
C LEU A 30 11.38 17.91 0.82
N SER A 31 10.82 18.86 0.09
CA SER A 31 9.82 18.58 -0.93
C SER A 31 10.00 19.53 -2.10
N ARG A 32 9.99 18.99 -3.31
CA ARG A 32 10.02 19.71 -4.58
C ARG A 32 8.77 19.40 -5.37
N TYR A 33 8.33 20.36 -6.17
CA TYR A 33 7.24 20.16 -7.11
C TYR A 33 7.47 18.88 -7.95
N PRO A 34 6.44 18.03 -8.14
CA PRO A 34 5.04 18.22 -7.74
C PRO A 34 4.72 17.76 -6.31
N LEU A 35 5.67 17.22 -5.55
CA LEU A 35 5.44 16.65 -4.23
C LEU A 35 5.43 17.71 -3.11
N LYS A 36 4.58 17.49 -2.10
CA LYS A 36 4.63 18.20 -0.81
C LYS A 36 4.42 17.24 0.35
N PHE A 37 5.24 17.36 1.38
CA PHE A 37 4.98 16.76 2.68
C PHE A 37 4.37 17.78 3.64
N VAL A 38 3.32 17.36 4.34
CA VAL A 38 2.67 18.11 5.42
C VAL A 38 2.78 17.30 6.71
N ILE A 39 3.36 17.92 7.74
CA ILE A 39 3.66 17.26 9.03
C ILE A 39 2.90 18.00 10.13
N PRO A 40 1.66 17.61 10.45
CA PRO A 40 0.89 18.22 11.52
C PRO A 40 1.50 17.92 12.90
N ARG A 41 1.48 18.92 13.78
CA ARG A 41 1.99 18.78 15.17
C ARG A 41 1.05 17.99 16.10
N LYS A 42 -0.22 17.85 15.75
CA LYS A 42 -1.25 17.23 16.60
C LYS A 42 -2.21 16.41 15.73
N VAL A 43 -1.95 15.11 15.60
CA VAL A 43 -2.88 14.16 14.96
C VAL A 43 -3.64 13.36 16.01
N GLY A 44 -2.92 12.84 17.01
CA GLY A 44 -3.47 12.06 18.12
C GLY A 44 -3.07 12.62 19.49
N SER A 45 -3.18 11.76 20.50
CA SER A 45 -2.77 12.08 21.88
C SER A 45 -1.33 12.57 21.96
N SER A 46 -1.08 13.62 22.75
CA SER A 46 0.27 14.12 23.00
C SER A 46 1.17 13.13 23.75
N LYS A 47 0.60 12.03 24.27
CA LYS A 47 1.34 10.95 24.94
C LYS A 47 1.95 9.94 23.97
N THR A 48 1.42 9.83 22.74
CA THR A 48 1.94 8.88 21.75
C THR A 48 3.17 9.48 21.06
N ASP A 49 4.22 8.68 20.93
CA ASP A 49 5.46 9.12 20.27
C ASP A 49 5.45 8.73 18.78
N VAL A 50 4.91 9.60 17.93
CA VAL A 50 4.72 9.32 16.50
C VAL A 50 4.72 10.61 15.67
N VAL A 51 5.35 10.54 14.50
CA VAL A 51 5.30 11.58 13.47
C VAL A 51 4.35 11.13 12.36
N TRP A 52 3.38 11.97 12.00
CA TRP A 52 2.53 11.76 10.83
C TRP A 52 3.00 12.65 9.68
N VAL A 53 3.23 12.04 8.52
CA VAL A 53 3.63 12.68 7.27
C VAL A 53 2.53 12.42 6.24
N TYR A 54 1.91 13.51 5.77
CA TYR A 54 0.94 13.48 4.69
C TYR A 54 1.64 13.84 3.38
N ALA A 55 1.71 12.89 2.45
CA ALA A 55 2.20 13.11 1.10
C ALA A 55 1.06 13.63 0.22
N LEU A 56 1.40 14.65 -0.58
CA LEU A 56 0.49 15.35 -1.49
C LEU A 56 1.19 15.58 -2.82
N THR A 57 0.41 15.52 -3.90
CA THR A 57 0.87 15.88 -5.24
C THR A 57 0.12 17.13 -5.70
N TYR A 58 0.85 18.22 -5.92
CA TYR A 58 0.34 19.42 -6.58
C TYR A 58 -0.16 19.06 -7.98
N GLY A 59 -1.29 19.64 -8.39
CA GLY A 59 -1.96 19.27 -9.64
C GLY A 59 -3.02 18.18 -9.50
N GLY A 60 -3.22 17.63 -8.29
CA GLY A 60 -4.32 16.71 -7.99
C GLY A 60 -4.08 15.26 -8.39
N GLY A 61 -2.86 14.93 -8.84
CA GLY A 61 -2.43 13.59 -9.22
C GLY A 61 -1.12 13.61 -9.99
N ILE A 62 -0.69 12.44 -10.44
CA ILE A 62 0.51 12.21 -11.23
C ILE A 62 0.16 12.36 -12.71
N VAL A 63 0.90 13.18 -13.45
CA VAL A 63 0.68 13.44 -14.88
C VAL A 63 1.76 12.78 -15.74
N SER A 64 1.55 12.77 -17.07
CA SER A 64 2.39 12.00 -17.99
C SER A 64 3.87 12.39 -17.94
N GLY A 65 4.72 11.41 -17.65
CA GLY A 65 6.17 11.57 -17.59
C GLY A 65 6.70 12.09 -16.25
N ASP A 66 5.82 12.29 -15.25
CA ASP A 66 6.26 12.61 -13.90
C ASP A 66 7.19 11.52 -13.35
N HIS A 67 8.25 11.95 -12.68
CA HIS A 67 9.14 11.08 -11.93
C HIS A 67 9.30 11.62 -10.50
N ILE A 68 8.81 10.86 -9.54
CA ILE A 68 8.79 11.24 -8.12
C ILE A 68 9.67 10.26 -7.35
N LEU A 69 10.81 10.74 -6.84
CA LEU A 69 11.69 9.99 -5.95
C LEU A 69 11.58 10.53 -4.52
N CYS A 70 11.07 9.70 -3.62
CA CYS A 70 10.90 10.00 -2.20
C CYS A 70 11.84 9.15 -1.36
N LYS A 71 12.57 9.79 -0.43
CA LYS A 71 13.45 9.08 0.52
C LYS A 71 13.03 9.30 1.96
N PHE A 72 12.99 8.24 2.74
CA PHE A 72 12.61 8.29 4.15
C PHE A 72 13.71 7.64 5.00
N SER A 73 14.08 8.27 6.11
CA SER A 73 14.84 7.59 7.15
C SER A 73 14.11 7.75 8.48
N VAL A 74 13.85 6.61 9.11
CA VAL A 74 13.22 6.51 10.42
C VAL A 74 14.27 5.89 11.33
N GLU A 75 14.96 6.73 12.09
CA GLU A 75 16.06 6.30 12.94
C GLU A 75 15.57 5.47 14.14
N ASP A 76 16.53 4.92 14.89
CA ASP A 76 16.27 3.98 15.98
C ASP A 76 15.18 4.43 16.95
N ALA A 77 14.32 3.48 17.32
CA ALA A 77 13.19 3.64 18.21
C ALA A 77 12.18 4.75 17.82
N CYS A 78 12.26 5.31 16.61
CA CYS A 78 11.31 6.29 16.12
C CYS A 78 10.06 5.64 15.50
N THR A 79 8.96 6.37 15.50
CA THR A 79 7.72 5.95 14.83
C THR A 79 7.29 7.00 13.82
N MET A 80 7.12 6.60 12.56
CA MET A 80 6.63 7.45 11.48
C MET A 80 5.45 6.80 10.75
N VAL A 81 4.42 7.59 10.49
CA VAL A 81 3.32 7.26 9.59
C VAL A 81 3.48 8.08 8.32
N LEU A 82 3.45 7.42 7.17
CA LEU A 82 3.32 8.03 5.85
C LEU A 82 1.94 7.69 5.30
N THR A 83 1.15 8.70 5.00
CA THR A 83 -0.19 8.55 4.40
C THR A 83 -0.41 9.61 3.33
N THR A 84 -1.50 9.54 2.58
CA THR A 84 -1.93 10.56 1.63
C THR A 84 -3.19 11.24 2.15
N GLN A 85 -3.54 12.42 1.62
CA GLN A 85 -4.81 13.07 1.99
C GLN A 85 -6.00 12.60 1.15
N ALA A 86 -5.73 11.94 0.02
CA ALA A 86 -6.72 11.44 -0.91
C ALA A 86 -6.07 10.35 -1.77
N SER A 87 -6.89 9.69 -2.59
CA SER A 87 -6.41 8.75 -3.60
C SER A 87 -5.40 9.39 -4.55
N THR A 88 -4.35 8.63 -4.87
CA THR A 88 -3.35 9.05 -5.85
C THR A 88 -3.91 8.83 -7.24
N LYS A 89 -4.41 9.90 -7.86
CA LYS A 89 -4.89 9.86 -9.24
C LYS A 89 -3.69 9.81 -10.19
N VAL A 90 -3.73 8.92 -11.17
CA VAL A 90 -2.74 8.88 -12.24
C VAL A 90 -3.45 9.14 -13.56
N TYR A 91 -3.10 10.26 -14.19
CA TYR A 91 -3.73 10.71 -15.42
C TYR A 91 -3.21 9.92 -16.63
N LYS A 92 -3.93 10.06 -17.74
CA LYS A 92 -3.59 9.47 -19.04
C LYS A 92 -2.13 9.74 -19.45
N SER A 93 -1.52 8.78 -20.14
CA SER A 93 -0.21 8.95 -20.75
C SER A 93 -0.30 9.78 -22.03
N GLU A 94 0.66 10.67 -22.26
CA GLU A 94 0.92 11.28 -23.57
C GLU A 94 1.93 10.42 -24.34
N GLY A 95 1.45 9.74 -25.38
CA GLY A 95 2.26 8.76 -26.10
C GLY A 95 2.61 7.56 -25.22
N SER A 96 3.86 7.11 -25.27
CA SER A 96 4.36 5.95 -24.51
C SER A 96 5.04 6.31 -23.18
N LYS A 97 4.92 7.56 -22.72
CA LYS A 97 5.58 8.02 -21.47
C LYS A 97 5.00 7.30 -20.26
N VAL A 98 5.88 6.72 -19.45
CA VAL A 98 5.51 6.11 -18.17
C VAL A 98 5.74 7.11 -17.07
N SER A 99 4.74 7.36 -16.24
CA SER A 99 4.92 8.10 -14.99
C SER A 99 5.36 7.15 -13.89
N GLN A 100 6.24 7.61 -13.00
CA GLN A 100 6.86 6.76 -11.99
C GLN A 100 6.98 7.40 -10.62
N GLN A 101 6.76 6.60 -9.58
CA GLN A 101 7.00 6.95 -8.20
C GLN A 101 7.87 5.90 -7.50
N ILE A 102 9.03 6.32 -7.00
CA ILE A 102 9.97 5.49 -6.27
C ILE A 102 10.01 5.99 -4.82
N LEU A 103 9.77 5.08 -3.88
CA LEU A 103 9.91 5.29 -2.45
C LEU A 103 11.07 4.45 -1.94
N GLU A 104 12.05 5.10 -1.34
CA GLU A 104 13.15 4.44 -0.63
C GLU A 104 13.03 4.75 0.86
N ALA A 105 13.09 3.73 1.72
CA ALA A 105 13.01 3.92 3.16
C ALA A 105 14.10 3.13 3.89
N ARG A 106 14.72 3.76 4.88
CA ARG A 106 15.54 3.09 5.91
C ARG A 106 14.80 3.12 7.24
N VAL A 107 14.73 1.97 7.90
CA VAL A 107 14.04 1.81 9.17
C VAL A 107 15.01 1.22 10.18
N GLY A 108 15.38 2.02 11.17
CA GLY A 108 16.35 1.68 12.20
C GLY A 108 15.85 0.65 13.21
N SER A 109 16.71 0.33 14.17
CA SER A 109 16.46 -0.66 15.19
C SER A 109 15.26 -0.27 16.07
N ASN A 110 14.36 -1.22 16.31
CA ASN A 110 13.12 -1.03 17.08
C ASN A 110 12.21 0.12 16.56
N ALA A 111 12.48 0.67 15.37
CA ALA A 111 11.66 1.71 14.77
C ALA A 111 10.39 1.13 14.15
N LEU A 112 9.40 1.98 13.89
CA LEU A 112 8.16 1.63 13.22
C LEU A 112 7.88 2.60 12.06
N LEU A 113 7.75 2.07 10.85
CA LEU A 113 7.27 2.79 9.68
C LEU A 113 5.94 2.22 9.21
N ALA A 114 4.88 3.04 9.22
CA ALA A 114 3.57 2.68 8.67
C ALA A 114 3.29 3.50 7.39
N ILE A 115 3.32 2.85 6.23
CA ILE A 115 2.93 3.40 4.92
C ILE A 115 1.47 2.99 4.67
N ILE A 116 0.54 3.90 4.93
CA ILE A 116 -0.91 3.66 4.90
C ILE A 116 -1.63 4.71 4.03
N PRO A 117 -1.35 4.78 2.72
CA PRO A 117 -1.97 5.74 1.81
C PRO A 117 -3.42 5.34 1.46
N ASP A 118 -4.18 6.29 0.92
CA ASP A 118 -5.36 6.02 0.10
C ASP A 118 -4.97 5.31 -1.22
N PRO A 119 -5.91 4.69 -1.95
CA PRO A 119 -5.55 3.85 -3.09
C PRO A 119 -5.00 4.67 -4.26
N VAL A 120 -4.24 3.99 -5.12
CA VAL A 120 -3.92 4.50 -6.46
C VAL A 120 -5.15 4.34 -7.36
N THR A 121 -5.47 5.36 -8.16
CA THR A 121 -6.53 5.32 -9.15
C THR A 121 -5.97 5.73 -10.51
N CYS A 122 -5.66 4.75 -11.35
CA CYS A 122 -5.21 4.99 -12.71
C CYS A 122 -6.41 5.29 -13.62
N PHE A 123 -6.34 6.37 -14.40
CA PHE A 123 -7.36 6.73 -15.39
C PHE A 123 -7.13 5.99 -16.70
N SER A 124 -8.11 6.03 -17.60
CA SER A 124 -7.98 5.44 -18.93
C SER A 124 -6.66 5.83 -19.61
N THR A 125 -5.99 4.86 -20.23
CA THR A 125 -4.68 4.98 -20.93
C THR A 125 -3.50 5.45 -20.06
N ALA A 126 -3.63 5.45 -18.72
CA ALA A 126 -2.50 5.71 -17.84
C ALA A 126 -1.43 4.61 -17.96
N ARG A 127 -0.16 5.00 -17.86
CA ARG A 127 0.98 4.09 -17.76
C ARG A 127 1.78 4.44 -16.52
N TYR A 128 1.72 3.60 -15.50
CA TYR A 128 2.23 3.91 -14.17
C TYR A 128 3.13 2.81 -13.60
N TYR A 129 4.24 3.25 -13.01
CA TYR A 129 5.13 2.40 -12.23
C TYR A 129 5.29 2.95 -10.83
N GLN A 130 5.06 2.13 -9.82
CA GLN A 130 5.48 2.43 -8.45
C GLN A 130 6.42 1.37 -7.91
N LYS A 131 7.39 1.81 -7.12
CA LYS A 131 8.38 0.95 -6.47
C LYS A 131 8.62 1.40 -5.05
N GLN A 132 8.52 0.49 -4.10
CA GLN A 132 8.91 0.69 -2.71
C GLN A 132 10.14 -0.17 -2.42
N ILE A 133 11.20 0.45 -1.92
CA ILE A 133 12.47 -0.18 -1.53
C ILE A 133 12.72 0.13 -0.06
N LEU A 134 12.60 -0.86 0.80
CA LEU A 134 12.76 -0.70 2.23
C LEU A 134 13.98 -1.49 2.71
N SER A 135 14.87 -0.83 3.44
CA SER A 135 15.96 -1.46 4.18
C SER A 135 15.63 -1.39 5.67
N VAL A 136 15.61 -2.54 6.34
CA VAL A 136 15.16 -2.67 7.72
C VAL A 136 16.19 -3.36 8.60
N SER A 137 16.30 -2.90 9.84
CA SER A 137 16.99 -3.65 10.89
C SER A 137 16.22 -4.91 11.28
N SER A 138 16.91 -5.84 11.93
CA SER A 138 16.35 -7.15 12.29
C SER A 138 15.16 -7.09 13.26
N ASP A 139 15.02 -6.00 14.02
CA ASP A 139 13.96 -5.74 14.99
C ASP A 139 13.08 -4.53 14.62
N SER A 140 13.23 -4.00 13.40
CA SER A 140 12.36 -2.97 12.83
C SER A 140 10.95 -3.48 12.59
N ASN A 141 10.01 -2.54 12.46
CA ASN A 141 8.60 -2.82 12.33
C ASN A 141 8.03 -2.07 11.13
N LEU A 142 7.28 -2.76 10.28
CA LEU A 142 6.65 -2.16 9.10
C LEU A 142 5.15 -2.48 9.04
N VAL A 143 4.40 -1.51 8.55
CA VAL A 143 3.05 -1.68 8.01
C VAL A 143 3.04 -1.05 6.63
N ILE A 144 2.68 -1.80 5.60
CA ILE A 144 2.53 -1.26 4.23
C ILE A 144 1.15 -1.64 3.73
N VAL A 145 0.42 -0.65 3.23
CA VAL A 145 -0.81 -0.87 2.46
C VAL A 145 -0.55 -0.38 1.04
N ASP A 146 -0.59 -1.31 0.08
CA ASP A 146 -0.44 -1.03 -1.35
C ASP A 146 -1.68 -1.52 -2.07
N TRP A 147 -2.42 -0.61 -2.68
CA TRP A 147 -3.73 -0.92 -3.24
C TRP A 147 -4.11 0.01 -4.38
N ILE A 148 -4.85 -0.55 -5.33
CA ILE A 148 -5.29 0.12 -6.55
C ILE A 148 -6.77 -0.16 -6.79
N THR A 149 -7.48 0.88 -7.20
CA THR A 149 -8.85 0.81 -7.73
C THR A 149 -8.82 0.67 -9.27
N SER A 150 -9.86 0.05 -9.82
CA SER A 150 -10.05 -0.19 -11.26
C SER A 150 -10.04 1.08 -12.11
N GLY A 151 -10.29 2.25 -11.53
CA GLY A 151 -10.30 3.53 -12.23
C GLY A 151 -11.40 4.42 -11.73
N ARG A 152 -11.90 5.31 -12.59
CA ARG A 152 -13.08 6.14 -12.29
C ARG A 152 -14.34 5.32 -12.54
N TYR A 153 -14.63 4.40 -11.62
CA TYR A 153 -15.72 3.43 -11.76
C TYR A 153 -17.07 4.10 -12.06
N GLU A 154 -17.41 5.18 -11.33
CA GLU A 154 -18.63 5.98 -11.54
C GLU A 154 -18.66 6.72 -12.88
N SER A 155 -17.51 6.91 -13.53
CA SER A 155 -17.40 7.45 -14.89
C SER A 155 -17.35 6.35 -15.96
N GLY A 156 -17.52 5.08 -15.58
CA GLY A 156 -17.47 3.94 -16.49
C GLY A 156 -16.07 3.38 -16.76
N GLU A 157 -15.01 4.00 -16.22
CA GLU A 157 -13.63 3.54 -16.42
C GLU A 157 -13.28 2.39 -15.49
N LYS A 158 -13.11 1.19 -16.04
CA LYS A 158 -12.93 -0.07 -15.29
C LYS A 158 -11.76 -0.87 -15.85
N TRP A 159 -10.61 -0.73 -15.20
CA TRP A 159 -9.34 -1.33 -15.62
C TRP A 159 -8.89 -0.87 -17.01
N ASP A 160 -9.22 0.38 -17.37
CA ASP A 160 -8.98 0.98 -18.71
C ASP A 160 -7.61 1.64 -18.89
N PHE A 161 -6.74 1.58 -17.87
CA PHE A 161 -5.35 2.00 -18.00
C PHE A 161 -4.54 1.01 -18.85
N ASP A 162 -3.43 1.45 -19.42
CA ASP A 162 -2.63 0.61 -20.30
C ASP A 162 -1.59 -0.21 -19.51
N LEU A 163 -1.03 0.39 -18.46
CA LEU A 163 -0.01 -0.25 -17.63
C LEU A 163 -0.11 0.22 -16.18
N TYR A 164 -0.14 -0.73 -15.26
CA TYR A 164 0.12 -0.54 -13.85
C TYR A 164 1.11 -1.59 -13.36
N ARG A 165 2.22 -1.12 -12.77
CA ARG A 165 3.18 -1.99 -12.11
C ARG A 165 3.45 -1.47 -10.70
N SER A 166 3.22 -2.31 -9.69
CA SER A 166 3.65 -2.04 -8.32
C SER A 166 4.68 -3.07 -7.88
N THR A 167 5.79 -2.61 -7.32
CA THR A 167 6.85 -3.47 -6.80
C THR A 167 7.17 -3.10 -5.35
N ASN A 168 7.13 -4.07 -4.45
CA ASN A 168 7.47 -3.91 -3.04
C ASN A 168 8.67 -4.79 -2.70
N ASN A 169 9.80 -4.16 -2.38
CA ASN A 169 11.04 -4.84 -2.04
C ASN A 169 11.47 -4.46 -0.62
N ILE A 170 11.60 -5.46 0.24
CA ILE A 170 12.05 -5.31 1.63
C ILE A 170 13.34 -6.12 1.79
N PHE A 171 14.38 -5.45 2.25
CA PHE A 171 15.71 -6.01 2.48
C PHE A 171 16.10 -5.81 3.94
N LEU A 172 16.89 -6.75 4.48
CA LEU A 172 17.66 -6.50 5.69
C LEU A 172 18.77 -5.48 5.42
N GLU A 173 19.32 -4.88 6.48
CA GLU A 173 20.43 -3.91 6.39
C GLU A 173 21.67 -4.43 5.65
N ASP A 174 21.92 -5.75 5.72
CA ASP A 174 23.01 -6.42 5.00
C ASP A 174 22.72 -6.66 3.51
N GLY A 175 21.57 -6.20 3.02
CA GLY A 175 21.12 -6.32 1.63
C GLY A 175 20.40 -7.64 1.31
N GLN A 176 20.23 -8.55 2.28
CA GLN A 176 19.52 -9.80 2.04
C GLN A 176 18.02 -9.55 1.79
N PRO A 177 17.43 -10.11 0.71
CA PRO A 177 16.01 -9.93 0.43
C PRO A 177 15.15 -10.68 1.46
N LEU A 178 14.20 -9.97 2.05
CA LEU A 178 13.24 -10.52 3.01
C LEU A 178 11.86 -10.74 2.40
N PHE A 179 11.42 -9.82 1.54
CA PHE A 179 10.14 -9.88 0.83
C PHE A 179 10.25 -9.15 -0.50
N LEU A 180 9.84 -9.81 -1.58
CA LEU A 180 9.81 -9.25 -2.93
C LEU A 180 8.45 -9.58 -3.55
N ASP A 181 7.71 -8.57 -3.95
CA ASP A 181 6.40 -8.72 -4.62
C ASP A 181 6.31 -7.77 -5.81
N THR A 182 5.65 -8.22 -6.88
CA THR A 182 5.32 -7.36 -8.00
C THR A 182 3.96 -7.73 -8.56
N ILE A 183 3.07 -6.73 -8.62
CA ILE A 183 1.82 -6.78 -9.37
C ILE A 183 2.07 -6.09 -10.70
N LEU A 184 1.77 -6.78 -11.80
CA LEU A 184 1.82 -6.25 -13.16
C LEU A 184 0.44 -6.43 -13.80
N LEU A 185 -0.20 -5.32 -14.14
CA LEU A 185 -1.42 -5.27 -14.94
C LEU A 185 -1.08 -4.52 -16.22
N ASP A 186 -0.94 -5.27 -17.31
CA ASP A 186 -0.39 -4.78 -18.57
C ASP A 186 -1.34 -5.17 -19.70
N LYS A 187 -2.05 -4.18 -20.23
CA LYS A 187 -3.08 -4.37 -21.25
C LYS A 187 -2.50 -4.95 -22.54
N GLU A 188 -1.26 -4.58 -22.89
CA GLU A 188 -0.60 -5.10 -24.09
C GLU A 188 -0.31 -6.60 -23.96
N LYS A 189 -0.03 -7.09 -22.75
CA LYS A 189 0.28 -8.50 -22.50
C LYS A 189 -0.92 -9.36 -22.16
N MET A 190 -1.90 -8.79 -21.45
CA MET A 190 -3.07 -9.51 -20.95
C MET A 190 -4.30 -9.36 -21.85
N GLY A 191 -4.29 -8.44 -22.82
CA GLY A 191 -5.50 -8.01 -23.50
C GLY A 191 -6.36 -7.17 -22.54
N SER A 192 -7.58 -7.62 -22.25
CA SER A 192 -8.46 -6.91 -21.33
C SER A 192 -8.12 -7.23 -19.86
N ILE A 193 -7.61 -6.25 -19.12
CA ILE A 193 -7.42 -6.37 -17.66
C ILE A 193 -8.78 -6.59 -16.99
N GLN A 194 -9.83 -5.93 -17.47
CA GLN A 194 -11.19 -6.07 -16.94
C GLN A 194 -11.71 -7.51 -17.01
N GLU A 195 -11.42 -8.25 -18.09
CA GLU A 195 -11.82 -9.66 -18.22
C GLU A 195 -11.12 -10.55 -17.19
N HIS A 196 -9.90 -10.21 -16.77
CA HIS A 196 -9.18 -10.98 -15.74
C HIS A 196 -9.68 -10.63 -14.34
N MET A 197 -9.98 -9.36 -14.10
CA MET A 197 -10.44 -8.85 -12.81
C MET A 197 -11.92 -9.09 -12.56
N GLN A 198 -12.70 -9.27 -13.64
CA GLN A 198 -14.15 -9.50 -13.61
C GLN A 198 -14.81 -8.38 -12.78
N ASP A 199 -15.74 -8.70 -11.88
CA ASP A 199 -16.41 -7.68 -11.04
C ASP A 199 -15.55 -7.04 -9.94
N TYR A 200 -14.31 -7.51 -9.72
CA TYR A 200 -13.48 -6.93 -8.68
C TYR A 200 -12.96 -5.56 -9.12
N GLN A 201 -13.23 -4.56 -8.29
CA GLN A 201 -12.89 -3.17 -8.55
C GLN A 201 -11.63 -2.76 -7.82
N VAL A 202 -11.17 -3.51 -6.81
CA VAL A 202 -10.02 -3.14 -5.98
C VAL A 202 -9.19 -4.36 -5.70
N ILE A 203 -7.87 -4.19 -5.78
CA ILE A 203 -6.90 -5.12 -5.21
C ILE A 203 -6.05 -4.40 -4.19
N ALA A 204 -5.76 -5.07 -3.07
CA ALA A 204 -4.93 -4.54 -2.01
C ALA A 204 -3.97 -5.60 -1.48
N MET A 205 -2.81 -5.13 -1.04
CA MET A 205 -1.81 -5.88 -0.33
C MET A 205 -1.50 -5.15 0.97
N ILE A 206 -1.51 -5.90 2.07
CA ILE A 206 -1.11 -5.42 3.40
C ILE A 206 0.10 -6.23 3.82
N ILE A 207 1.20 -5.56 4.17
CA ILE A 207 2.40 -6.20 4.68
C ILE A 207 2.57 -5.74 6.13
N LEU A 208 2.65 -6.70 7.05
CA LEU A 208 2.97 -6.48 8.45
C LEU A 208 4.30 -7.17 8.75
N LEU A 209 5.27 -6.46 9.31
CA LEU A 209 6.58 -7.00 9.63
C LEU A 209 7.02 -6.55 11.02
N GLY A 210 7.68 -7.44 11.75
CA GLY A 210 8.47 -7.10 12.91
C GLY A 210 7.82 -7.42 14.26
N PRO A 211 8.61 -7.40 15.36
CA PRO A 211 8.16 -7.86 16.67
C PRO A 211 6.92 -7.15 17.22
N LYS A 212 6.81 -5.83 17.04
CA LYS A 212 5.64 -5.03 17.49
C LYS A 212 4.37 -5.40 16.73
N MET A 213 4.50 -5.97 15.53
CA MET A 213 3.36 -6.34 14.70
C MET A 213 2.82 -7.74 15.03
N GLN A 214 3.48 -8.55 15.85
CA GLN A 214 3.10 -9.95 16.06
C GLN A 214 1.64 -10.13 16.54
N CYS A 215 1.19 -9.30 17.48
CA CYS A 215 -0.18 -9.35 17.97
C CYS A 215 -1.18 -9.05 16.84
N VAL A 216 -0.92 -7.99 16.06
CA VAL A 216 -1.74 -7.61 14.90
C VAL A 216 -1.74 -8.71 13.84
N GLN A 217 -0.58 -9.31 13.55
CA GLN A 217 -0.45 -10.41 12.60
C GLN A 217 -1.30 -11.62 12.99
N ASN A 218 -1.33 -11.98 14.28
CA ASN A 218 -2.13 -13.11 14.76
C ASN A 218 -3.63 -12.81 14.62
N LEU A 219 -4.06 -11.63 15.07
CA LEU A 219 -5.47 -11.20 14.93
C LEU A 219 -5.93 -11.19 13.47
N VAL A 220 -5.11 -10.63 12.57
CA VAL A 220 -5.42 -10.57 11.15
C VAL A 220 -5.51 -11.96 10.52
N GLN A 221 -4.61 -12.88 10.88
CA GLN A 221 -4.67 -14.27 10.41
C GLN A 221 -5.96 -14.96 10.83
N ASP A 222 -6.34 -14.85 12.11
CA ASP A 222 -7.55 -15.46 12.64
C ASP A 222 -8.81 -14.86 12.01
N HIS A 223 -8.86 -13.53 11.85
CA HIS A 223 -9.97 -12.84 11.20
C HIS A 223 -10.11 -13.23 9.72
N VAL A 224 -9.01 -13.23 8.94
CA VAL A 224 -9.04 -13.64 7.53
C VAL A 224 -9.46 -15.10 7.39
N LYS A 225 -8.94 -15.99 8.25
CA LYS A 225 -9.33 -17.40 8.26
C LYS A 225 -10.82 -17.57 8.54
N LYS A 226 -11.36 -16.87 9.53
CA LYS A 226 -12.79 -16.91 9.87
C LYS A 226 -13.65 -16.38 8.72
N LEU A 227 -13.29 -15.21 8.20
CA LEU A 227 -14.01 -14.52 7.11
C LEU A 227 -14.06 -15.40 5.85
N MET A 228 -12.93 -15.99 5.45
CA MET A 228 -12.88 -16.90 4.30
C MET A 228 -13.59 -18.24 4.56
N SER A 229 -13.58 -18.74 5.79
CA SER A 229 -14.32 -19.97 6.12
C SER A 229 -15.83 -19.75 5.97
N GLU A 230 -16.36 -18.62 6.45
CA GLU A 230 -17.78 -18.29 6.34
C GLU A 230 -18.22 -18.06 4.89
N GLN A 231 -17.39 -17.40 4.08
CA GLN A 231 -17.71 -17.13 2.67
C GLN A 231 -17.58 -18.35 1.76
N LEU A 232 -16.66 -19.27 2.05
CA LEU A 232 -16.46 -20.49 1.26
C LEU A 232 -17.33 -21.66 1.72
N GLN A 233 -17.84 -21.66 2.96
CA GLN A 233 -18.74 -22.69 3.51
C GLN A 233 -20.23 -22.43 3.20
N LEU A 234 -20.57 -22.01 1.98
CA LEU A 234 -21.96 -22.12 1.51
C LEU A 234 -22.42 -23.58 1.71
N SER A 235 -23.36 -23.76 2.65
CA SER A 235 -23.70 -25.04 3.27
C SER A 235 -24.24 -26.10 2.28
N PRO A 236 -23.89 -27.39 2.44
CA PRO A 236 -24.56 -28.51 1.76
C PRO A 236 -26.08 -28.57 1.96
N ALA A 237 -26.62 -27.91 2.99
CA ALA A 237 -28.06 -27.80 3.21
C ALA A 237 -28.75 -26.83 2.23
N ALA A 238 -28.06 -25.77 1.78
CA ALA A 238 -28.58 -24.87 0.74
C ALA A 238 -28.63 -25.57 -0.64
N LEU A 239 -27.75 -26.54 -0.87
CA LEU A 239 -27.72 -27.40 -2.06
C LEU A 239 -28.91 -28.39 -2.14
N ARG A 240 -29.61 -28.69 -1.03
CA ARG A 240 -30.77 -29.60 -1.03
C ARG A 240 -32.10 -28.91 -1.39
N HIS A 241 -32.21 -27.59 -1.23
CA HIS A 241 -33.40 -26.83 -1.62
C HIS A 241 -33.29 -26.15 -3.00
N GLN A 242 -32.16 -26.28 -3.69
CA GLN A 242 -31.93 -25.75 -5.05
C GLN A 242 -31.85 -26.84 -6.13
N ARG A 243 -32.56 -27.96 -5.97
CA ARG A 243 -32.61 -29.01 -7.00
C ARG A 243 -33.62 -28.77 -8.14
N ASP A 244 -34.46 -27.73 -8.04
CA ASP A 244 -35.52 -27.46 -9.03
C ASP A 244 -35.33 -26.18 -9.88
N LYS A 245 -34.15 -25.54 -9.85
CA LYS A 245 -33.81 -24.48 -10.82
C LYS A 245 -32.42 -24.73 -11.38
N ALA A 246 -32.39 -25.12 -12.65
CA ALA A 246 -31.19 -25.19 -13.46
C ALA A 246 -30.61 -23.78 -13.64
N ASP A 247 -29.79 -23.35 -12.68
CA ASP A 247 -28.82 -22.26 -12.82
C ASP A 247 -27.75 -22.47 -11.74
N HIS A 248 -26.83 -23.40 -11.99
CA HIS A 248 -25.65 -23.61 -11.15
C HIS A 248 -24.64 -22.48 -11.40
N SER A 249 -24.88 -21.31 -10.84
CA SER A 249 -23.84 -20.29 -10.64
C SER A 249 -23.60 -20.16 -9.14
N MET A 250 -22.49 -20.74 -8.66
CA MET A 250 -21.94 -20.33 -7.38
C MET A 250 -21.63 -18.84 -7.49
N SER A 251 -22.44 -17.99 -6.85
CA SER A 251 -22.26 -16.54 -6.96
C SER A 251 -20.87 -16.19 -6.45
N LYS A 252 -20.04 -15.64 -7.34
CA LYS A 252 -18.69 -15.19 -7.04
C LYS A 252 -18.68 -14.31 -5.77
N PRO A 253 -17.79 -14.56 -4.80
CA PRO A 253 -17.77 -13.76 -3.58
C PRO A 253 -17.47 -12.30 -3.89
N SER A 254 -18.15 -11.37 -3.23
CA SER A 254 -17.96 -9.93 -3.42
C SER A 254 -16.65 -9.40 -2.84
N PHE A 255 -16.00 -10.21 -2.00
CA PHE A 255 -14.77 -9.91 -1.31
C PHE A 255 -14.00 -11.21 -1.11
N VAL A 256 -12.69 -11.20 -1.36
CA VAL A 256 -11.79 -12.33 -1.12
C VAL A 256 -10.53 -11.80 -0.46
N ALA A 257 -10.06 -12.50 0.56
CA ALA A 257 -8.80 -12.20 1.21
C ALA A 257 -8.00 -13.48 1.45
N SER A 258 -6.69 -13.39 1.37
CA SER A 258 -5.78 -14.46 1.78
C SER A 258 -4.66 -13.88 2.60
N CYS A 259 -4.10 -14.68 3.52
CA CYS A 259 -2.95 -14.26 4.31
C CYS A 259 -1.88 -15.34 4.31
N SER A 260 -0.61 -14.95 4.30
CA SER A 260 0.53 -15.87 4.29
C SER A 260 1.69 -15.27 5.08
N VAL A 261 2.31 -16.09 5.93
CA VAL A 261 3.50 -15.69 6.69
C VAL A 261 4.74 -15.77 5.82
N PHE A 262 5.72 -14.91 6.06
CA PHE A 262 7.00 -14.89 5.35
C PHE A 262 8.17 -14.56 6.28
N GLY A 263 9.39 -14.72 5.76
CA GLY A 263 10.62 -14.45 6.49
C GLY A 263 11.04 -15.56 7.48
N PRO A 264 12.29 -15.53 7.96
CA PRO A 264 12.76 -16.49 8.94
C PRO A 264 11.92 -16.38 10.21
N LYS A 265 11.57 -17.51 10.84
CA LYS A 265 10.74 -17.55 12.06
C LYS A 265 9.36 -16.88 11.92
N LYS A 266 8.84 -16.70 10.70
CA LYS A 266 7.52 -16.09 10.42
C LYS A 266 7.39 -14.65 10.94
N ILE A 267 8.45 -13.86 10.77
CA ILE A 267 8.49 -12.45 11.25
C ILE A 267 7.56 -11.51 10.49
N GLY A 268 7.09 -11.90 9.30
CA GLY A 268 6.19 -11.12 8.47
C GLY A 268 4.90 -11.84 8.10
N LEU A 269 3.87 -11.04 7.79
CA LEU A 269 2.59 -11.47 7.26
C LEU A 269 2.24 -10.61 6.03
N VAL A 270 1.89 -11.24 4.93
CA VAL A 270 1.26 -10.57 3.78
C VAL A 270 -0.20 -10.97 3.70
N VAL A 271 -1.07 -9.99 3.52
CA VAL A 271 -2.50 -10.18 3.22
C VAL A 271 -2.77 -9.65 1.83
N ARG A 272 -3.47 -10.42 0.99
CA ARG A 272 -3.94 -9.98 -0.33
C ARG A 272 -5.46 -9.96 -0.33
N VAL A 273 -6.03 -8.92 -0.92
CA VAL A 273 -7.47 -8.67 -0.96
C VAL A 273 -7.88 -8.35 -2.38
N ALA A 274 -9.03 -8.88 -2.80
CA ALA A 274 -9.77 -8.45 -3.98
C ALA A 274 -11.22 -8.18 -3.57
N ALA A 275 -11.79 -7.06 -4.00
CA ALA A 275 -13.14 -6.66 -3.60
C ALA A 275 -13.90 -5.99 -4.74
N MET A 276 -15.22 -6.18 -4.75
CA MET A 276 -16.13 -5.55 -5.71
C MET A 276 -16.40 -4.07 -5.37
N THR A 277 -16.01 -3.57 -4.19
CA THR A 277 -16.16 -2.14 -3.86
C THR A 277 -14.95 -1.63 -3.08
N THR A 278 -14.62 -0.35 -3.27
CA THR A 278 -13.57 0.34 -2.49
C THR A 278 -13.94 0.42 -1.01
N GLU A 279 -15.22 0.63 -0.71
CA GLU A 279 -15.72 0.70 0.67
C GLU A 279 -15.46 -0.58 1.45
N SER A 280 -15.65 -1.76 0.82
CA SER A 280 -15.33 -3.04 1.47
C SER A 280 -13.86 -3.15 1.86
N VAL A 281 -12.94 -2.58 1.07
CA VAL A 281 -11.52 -2.57 1.41
C VAL A 281 -11.20 -1.55 2.50
N TYR A 282 -11.78 -0.35 2.47
CA TYR A 282 -11.67 0.61 3.58
C TYR A 282 -12.15 0.01 4.90
N MET A 283 -13.32 -0.63 4.91
CA MET A 283 -13.87 -1.28 6.11
C MET A 283 -12.98 -2.43 6.60
N PHE A 284 -12.42 -3.20 5.67
CA PHE A 284 -11.46 -4.25 6.00
C PHE A 284 -10.18 -3.66 6.62
N LEU A 285 -9.58 -2.63 6.00
CA LEU A 285 -8.38 -1.95 6.50
C LEU A 285 -8.61 -1.32 7.87
N ARG A 286 -9.74 -0.63 8.06
CA ARG A 286 -10.16 -0.05 9.33
C ARG A 286 -10.25 -1.11 10.42
N HIS A 287 -10.84 -2.27 10.13
CA HIS A 287 -10.98 -3.33 11.11
C HIS A 287 -9.64 -4.02 11.42
N GLN A 288 -8.89 -4.43 10.39
CA GLN A 288 -7.64 -5.19 10.56
C GLN A 288 -6.53 -4.37 11.20
N LEU A 289 -6.49 -3.05 10.93
CA LEU A 289 -5.43 -2.16 11.41
C LEU A 289 -5.83 -1.31 12.61
N ALA A 290 -7.07 -1.44 13.13
CA ALA A 290 -7.51 -0.76 14.35
C ALA A 290 -6.55 -0.93 15.55
N PRO A 291 -5.96 -2.12 15.81
CA PRO A 291 -5.02 -2.29 16.93
C PRO A 291 -3.77 -1.39 16.85
N LEU A 292 -3.43 -0.84 15.68
CA LEU A 292 -2.30 0.08 15.52
C LEU A 292 -2.55 1.44 16.19
N GLU A 293 -3.79 1.79 16.54
CA GLU A 293 -4.11 3.06 17.21
C GLU A 293 -3.27 3.31 18.46
N VAL A 294 -2.95 2.25 19.22
CA VAL A 294 -2.11 2.37 20.43
C VAL A 294 -0.71 2.88 20.11
N MET A 295 -0.17 2.52 18.95
CA MET A 295 1.16 2.94 18.49
C MET A 295 1.12 4.24 17.67
N LEU A 296 0.04 4.49 16.93
CA LEU A 296 -0.06 5.63 16.01
C LEU A 296 -0.85 6.81 16.58
N GLY A 297 -1.49 6.64 17.73
CA GLY A 297 -2.23 7.66 18.47
C GLY A 297 -3.62 7.96 17.93
N VAL A 298 -3.96 7.47 16.73
CA VAL A 298 -5.28 7.48 16.10
C VAL A 298 -5.45 6.23 15.22
N PRO A 299 -6.69 5.85 14.85
CA PRO A 299 -6.92 4.78 13.88
C PRO A 299 -6.30 5.10 12.52
N PRO A 300 -5.62 4.13 11.86
CA PRO A 300 -5.03 4.29 10.52
C PRO A 300 -6.01 4.75 9.44
N TYR A 301 -7.22 4.17 9.43
CA TYR A 301 -8.32 4.48 8.53
C TYR A 301 -9.56 4.81 9.36
N ARG A 302 -10.29 5.86 9.01
CA ARG A 302 -11.45 6.38 9.75
C ARG A 302 -12.76 6.18 9.02
#